data_AF-A0A8J4S3R2-F1
#
_entry.id   AF-A0A8J4S3R2-F1
#
_cell.length_a   1.000
_cell.length_b   1.000
_cell.length_c   1.000
_cell.angle_alpha   90.00
_cell.angle_beta   90.00
_cell.angle_gamma   90.00
#
_symmetry.space_group_name_H-M   'P 1'
#
loop_
_entity.id
_entity.type
_entity.pdbx_description
1 polymer ?
#
loop_
_entity_poly.entity_id
_entity_poly.type
_entity_poly.pdbx_seq_one_letter_code
_entity_poly.pdbx_strand_id
1 'polypeptide(L)'
;MALSAQATSSLTEWKERQQQCADQLDLQALLNHVRTSLRTQGLVSWVNVSLALEKAQSENGGLTNGALKRLLNDCRVSISDVDARALVQRHTQVAEEDGRVSADTIKNLIFGALSGRKLELVQSAFDALDRKGVGYLALPDVLSAHDSARHPAVMFGEQTIEQIATEVGMFLLMLHLI
;
A
#
# COMPACT_ATOMS: atom_id res chain seq x y z
N MET A 1 -37.65 13.34 -34.12
CA MET A 1 -36.48 12.59 -33.62
C MET A 1 -35.28 13.53 -33.56
N ALA A 2 -35.01 14.18 -32.42
CA ALA A 2 -33.78 14.96 -32.18
C ALA A 2 -33.67 15.31 -30.69
N LEU A 3 -33.31 14.34 -29.85
CA LEU A 3 -33.06 14.51 -28.41
C LEU A 3 -31.95 13.53 -28.01
N SER A 4 -30.72 13.75 -28.47
CA SER A 4 -29.57 12.97 -28.00
C SER A 4 -28.19 13.67 -28.10
N ALA A 5 -28.09 14.87 -28.65
CA ALA A 5 -26.79 15.53 -28.87
C ALA A 5 -26.31 16.48 -27.75
N GLN A 6 -27.18 16.92 -26.82
CA GLN A 6 -26.83 17.90 -25.79
C GLN A 6 -26.34 17.29 -24.46
N ALA A 7 -26.58 16.00 -24.21
CA ALA A 7 -26.15 15.34 -22.97
C ALA A 7 -24.68 14.92 -22.99
N THR A 8 -24.09 14.76 -24.18
CA THR A 8 -22.70 14.33 -24.35
C THR A 8 -21.68 15.46 -24.19
N SER A 9 -22.04 16.70 -24.55
CA SER A 9 -21.13 17.85 -24.36
C SER A 9 -20.90 18.14 -22.88
N SER A 10 -21.95 18.14 -22.05
CA SER A 10 -21.84 18.42 -20.61
C SER A 10 -21.03 17.37 -19.84
N LEU A 11 -21.17 16.08 -20.18
CA LEU A 11 -20.41 15.01 -19.54
C LEU A 11 -18.92 15.04 -19.93
N THR A 12 -18.63 15.36 -21.19
CA THR A 12 -17.27 15.45 -21.72
C THR A 12 -16.56 16.69 -21.18
N GLU A 13 -17.23 17.85 -21.21
CA GLU A 13 -16.75 19.10 -20.59
C GLU A 13 -16.52 18.95 -19.08
N TRP A 14 -17.36 18.20 -18.37
CA TRP A 14 -17.17 17.95 -16.94
C TRP A 14 -15.98 17.04 -16.66
N LYS A 15 -15.79 15.98 -17.46
CA LYS A 15 -14.60 15.12 -17.38
C LYS A 15 -13.32 15.92 -17.66
N GLU A 16 -13.34 16.78 -18.69
CA GLU A 16 -12.23 17.66 -19.06
C GLU A 16 -11.89 18.67 -17.96
N ARG A 17 -12.89 19.30 -17.33
CA ARG A 17 -12.67 20.22 -16.20
C ARG A 17 -12.08 19.51 -14.98
N GLN A 18 -12.58 18.32 -14.65
CA GLN A 18 -11.99 17.53 -13.57
C GLN A 18 -10.55 17.10 -13.88
N GLN A 19 -10.27 16.84 -15.16
CA GLN A 19 -8.94 16.51 -15.63
C GLN A 19 -7.98 17.70 -15.44
N GLN A 20 -8.38 18.88 -15.90
CA GLN A 20 -7.61 20.13 -15.71
C GLN A 20 -7.36 20.44 -14.23
N CYS A 21 -8.35 20.22 -13.35
CA CYS A 21 -8.18 20.41 -11.91
C CYS A 21 -7.18 19.41 -11.30
N ALA A 22 -7.19 18.15 -11.75
CA ALA A 22 -6.24 17.14 -11.29
C ALA A 22 -4.80 17.47 -11.72
N ASP A 23 -4.62 18.02 -12.92
CA ASP A 23 -3.30 18.40 -13.45
C ASP A 23 -2.72 19.65 -12.74
N GLN A 24 -3.59 20.52 -12.21
CA GLN A 24 -3.20 21.74 -11.45
C GLN A 24 -2.95 21.49 -9.95
N LEU A 25 -3.20 20.27 -9.47
CA LEU A 25 -3.16 19.94 -8.04
C LEU A 25 -1.71 19.76 -7.57
N ASP A 26 -1.37 20.35 -6.41
CA ASP A 26 -0.09 20.09 -5.75
C ASP A 26 -0.09 18.69 -5.12
N LEU A 27 0.40 17.73 -5.89
CA LEU A 27 0.52 16.33 -5.49
C LEU A 27 1.35 16.16 -4.20
N GLN A 28 2.38 16.99 -3.97
CA GLN A 28 3.18 16.87 -2.76
C GLN A 28 2.38 17.29 -1.52
N ALA A 29 1.58 18.34 -1.63
CA ALA A 29 0.66 18.73 -0.56
C ALA A 29 -0.36 17.62 -0.26
N LEU A 30 -0.94 17.00 -1.29
CA LEU A 30 -1.87 15.87 -1.13
C LEU A 30 -1.21 14.66 -0.47
N LEU A 31 -0.02 14.26 -0.92
CA LEU A 31 0.72 13.16 -0.31
C LEU A 31 1.07 13.46 1.15
N ASN A 32 1.45 14.71 1.45
CA ASN A 32 1.71 15.12 2.83
C ASN A 32 0.45 15.07 3.69
N HIS A 33 -0.71 15.42 3.15
CA HIS A 33 -2.00 15.26 3.85
C HIS A 33 -2.28 13.79 4.18
N VAL A 34 -2.22 12.90 3.18
CA VAL A 34 -2.42 11.45 3.34
C VAL A 34 -1.45 10.88 4.38
N ARG A 35 -0.15 11.16 4.24
CA ARG A 35 0.89 10.70 5.17
C ARG A 35 0.67 11.23 6.59
N THR A 36 0.20 12.47 6.73
CA THR A 36 -0.07 13.05 8.06
C THR A 36 -1.27 12.37 8.71
N SER A 37 -2.34 12.10 7.95
CA SER A 37 -3.50 11.34 8.44
C SER A 37 -3.11 9.93 8.91
N LEU A 38 -2.26 9.23 8.15
CA LEU A 38 -1.76 7.92 8.56
C LEU A 38 -0.84 8.00 9.79
N ARG A 39 -0.05 9.07 9.94
CA ARG A 39 0.77 9.27 11.15
C ARG A 39 -0.07 9.50 12.39
N THR A 40 -1.14 10.29 12.31
CA THR A 40 -2.00 10.57 13.48
C THR A 40 -2.76 9.34 13.96
N GLN A 41 -3.08 8.42 13.05
CA GLN A 41 -3.73 7.14 13.37
C GLN A 41 -2.76 6.04 13.84
N GLY A 42 -1.45 6.25 13.69
CA GLY A 42 -0.41 5.31 14.10
C GLY A 42 -0.16 4.17 13.11
N LEU A 43 0.73 3.25 13.52
CA LEU A 43 1.29 2.19 12.66
C LEU A 43 0.22 1.29 12.00
N VAL A 44 -0.83 0.95 12.74
CA VAL A 44 -1.90 0.05 12.25
C VAL A 44 -2.56 0.60 10.99
N SER A 45 -2.73 1.92 10.87
CA SER A 45 -3.33 2.53 9.68
C SER A 45 -2.49 2.32 8.42
N TRP A 46 -1.16 2.41 8.53
CA TRP A 46 -0.24 2.15 7.43
C TRP A 46 -0.30 0.70 6.96
N VAL A 47 -0.35 -0.24 7.92
CA VAL A 47 -0.49 -1.67 7.63
C VAL A 47 -1.82 -1.96 6.96
N ASN A 48 -2.92 -1.43 7.48
CA ASN A 48 -4.25 -1.61 6.91
C ASN A 48 -4.35 -1.08 5.49
N VAL A 49 -3.78 0.10 5.20
CA VAL A 49 -3.70 0.63 3.83
C VAL A 49 -2.90 -0.30 2.93
N SER A 50 -1.74 -0.80 3.38
CA SER A 50 -0.93 -1.73 2.58
C SER A 50 -1.69 -3.00 2.21
N LEU A 51 -2.30 -3.64 3.21
CA LEU A 51 -3.07 -4.88 3.04
C LEU A 51 -4.31 -4.65 2.17
N ALA A 52 -5.00 -3.52 2.34
CA ALA A 52 -6.16 -3.22 1.54
C ALA A 52 -5.78 -2.97 0.06
N LEU A 53 -4.61 -2.39 -0.20
CA LEU A 53 -4.13 -2.16 -1.57
C LEU A 53 -3.80 -3.50 -2.26
N GLU A 54 -3.12 -4.41 -1.57
CA GLU A 54 -2.85 -5.78 -2.04
C GLU A 54 -4.15 -6.53 -2.32
N LYS A 55 -5.08 -6.51 -1.36
CA LYS A 55 -6.39 -7.16 -1.50
C LYS A 55 -7.15 -6.63 -2.72
N ALA A 56 -7.21 -5.30 -2.89
CA ALA A 56 -7.89 -4.69 -4.01
C ALA A 56 -7.26 -5.06 -5.37
N GLN A 57 -5.94 -5.22 -5.43
CA GLN A 57 -5.25 -5.70 -6.63
C GLN A 57 -5.54 -7.19 -6.91
N SER A 58 -5.53 -8.04 -5.90
CA SER A 58 -5.86 -9.47 -6.05
C SER A 58 -7.29 -9.68 -6.53
N GLU A 59 -8.25 -8.90 -6.01
CA GLU A 59 -9.67 -9.01 -6.39
C GLU A 59 -9.98 -8.39 -7.76
N ASN A 60 -9.36 -7.25 -8.10
CA ASN A 60 -9.75 -6.45 -9.28
C ASN A 60 -8.68 -6.36 -10.36
N GLY A 61 -7.54 -7.05 -10.21
CA GLY A 61 -6.41 -6.95 -11.14
C GLY A 61 -5.71 -5.58 -11.18
N GLY A 62 -6.06 -4.66 -10.28
CA GLY A 62 -5.50 -3.30 -10.22
C GLY A 62 -6.41 -2.29 -9.53
N LEU A 63 -5.87 -1.10 -9.27
CA LEU A 63 -6.55 -0.02 -8.56
C LEU A 63 -7.11 1.00 -9.54
N THR A 64 -8.42 1.25 -9.43
CA THR A 64 -9.10 2.37 -10.09
C THR A 64 -9.26 3.56 -9.12
N ASN A 65 -9.54 4.74 -9.65
CA ASN A 65 -9.83 5.95 -8.84
C ASN A 65 -10.89 5.69 -7.76
N GLY A 66 -11.96 4.98 -8.11
CA GLY A 66 -13.06 4.66 -7.19
C GLY A 66 -12.64 3.67 -6.11
N ALA A 67 -11.87 2.64 -6.46
CA ALA A 67 -11.34 1.66 -5.50
C ALA A 67 -10.37 2.34 -4.51
N LEU A 68 -9.45 3.17 -5.01
CA LEU A 68 -8.50 3.89 -4.18
C LEU A 68 -9.19 4.84 -3.19
N LYS A 69 -10.20 5.59 -3.66
CA LYS A 69 -11.00 6.48 -2.82
C LYS A 69 -11.72 5.73 -1.71
N ARG A 70 -12.39 4.61 -2.04
CA ARG A 70 -13.12 3.81 -1.04
C ARG A 70 -12.15 3.28 0.02
N LEU A 71 -11.07 2.66 -0.42
CA LEU A 71 -10.04 2.10 0.45
C LEU A 71 -9.45 3.12 1.42
N LEU A 72 -9.07 4.31 0.92
CA LEU A 72 -8.50 5.34 1.77
C LEU A 72 -9.54 5.90 2.75
N ASN A 73 -10.80 6.06 2.34
CA ASN A 73 -11.87 6.44 3.26
C ASN A 73 -12.18 5.37 4.31
N ASP A 74 -12.14 4.08 3.96
CA ASP A 74 -12.28 2.96 4.90
C ASP A 74 -11.14 2.94 5.93
N CYS A 75 -9.95 3.38 5.50
CA CYS A 75 -8.79 3.63 6.37
C CYS A 75 -8.83 5.01 7.05
N ARG A 76 -9.98 5.69 7.06
CA ARG A 76 -10.21 7.02 7.68
C ARG A 76 -9.31 8.14 7.13
N VAL A 77 -8.83 8.00 5.90
CA VAL A 77 -8.12 9.02 5.15
C VAL A 77 -9.08 9.66 4.14
N SER A 78 -9.59 10.84 4.49
CA SER A 78 -10.53 11.57 3.64
C SER A 78 -9.83 12.14 2.41
N ILE A 79 -10.24 11.68 1.22
CA ILE A 79 -9.78 12.23 -0.07
C ILE A 79 -10.96 12.47 -1.02
N SER A 80 -10.84 13.49 -1.87
CA SER A 80 -11.84 13.79 -2.90
C SER A 80 -11.67 12.88 -4.14
N ASP A 81 -12.66 12.86 -5.05
CA ASP A 81 -12.53 12.14 -6.32
C ASP A 81 -11.43 12.72 -7.21
N VAL A 82 -11.17 14.03 -7.10
CA VAL A 82 -10.10 14.71 -7.85
C VAL A 82 -8.74 14.29 -7.31
N ASP A 83 -8.59 14.20 -5.99
CA ASP A 83 -7.35 13.71 -5.34
C ASP A 83 -7.05 12.26 -5.72
N ALA A 84 -8.07 11.39 -5.67
CA ALA A 84 -7.93 9.98 -6.05
C ALA A 84 -7.48 9.85 -7.51
N ARG A 85 -8.06 10.66 -8.41
CA ARG A 85 -7.66 10.69 -9.82
C ARG A 85 -6.23 11.19 -10.00
N ALA A 86 -5.84 12.26 -9.31
CA ALA A 86 -4.49 12.81 -9.38
C ALA A 86 -3.43 11.78 -8.93
N LEU A 87 -3.72 10.98 -7.90
CA LEU A 87 -2.83 9.92 -7.42
C LEU A 87 -2.62 8.80 -8.46
N VAL A 88 -3.70 8.37 -9.12
CA VAL A 88 -3.65 7.29 -10.13
C VAL A 88 -3.01 7.80 -11.43
N GLN A 89 -3.40 8.98 -11.90
CA GLN A 89 -3.00 9.52 -13.20
C GLN A 89 -1.49 9.80 -13.29
N ARG A 90 -0.83 10.11 -12.17
CA ARG A 90 0.61 10.37 -12.16
C ARG A 90 1.44 9.19 -12.66
N HIS A 91 0.91 7.98 -12.58
CA HIS A 91 1.61 6.76 -12.98
C HIS A 91 1.07 6.12 -14.27
N THR A 92 -0.13 6.49 -14.74
CA THR A 92 -0.71 5.99 -16.00
C THR A 92 -0.03 6.54 -17.27
N GLN A 93 1.00 7.39 -17.16
CA GLN A 93 1.83 7.76 -18.32
C GLN A 93 2.57 6.56 -18.94
N VAL A 94 2.65 5.43 -18.23
CA VAL A 94 3.19 4.17 -18.76
C VAL A 94 2.08 3.12 -18.71
N ALA A 95 1.46 2.92 -19.87
CA ALA A 95 0.74 1.72 -20.32
C ALA A 95 -0.07 0.95 -19.28
N GLU A 96 -1.37 1.24 -19.20
CA GLU A 96 -2.41 0.21 -19.27
C GLU A 96 -3.63 0.89 -19.92
N GLU A 97 -4.10 0.37 -21.06
CA GLU A 97 -5.25 0.92 -21.81
C GLU A 97 -6.57 0.97 -20.99
N ASP A 98 -6.58 0.38 -19.78
CA ASP A 98 -7.75 0.25 -18.90
C ASP A 98 -7.73 1.19 -17.67
N GLY A 99 -6.70 2.05 -17.53
CA GLY A 99 -6.66 3.08 -16.48
C GLY A 99 -6.51 2.54 -15.04
N ARG A 100 -5.97 1.33 -14.89
CA ARG A 100 -5.66 0.71 -13.59
C ARG A 100 -4.19 0.90 -13.21
N VAL A 101 -3.91 0.98 -11.92
CA VAL A 101 -2.54 1.10 -11.39
C VAL A 101 -2.27 -0.02 -10.38
N SER A 102 -1.04 -0.54 -10.31
CA SER A 102 -0.68 -1.60 -9.35
C SER A 102 -0.67 -1.10 -7.90
N ALA A 103 -0.91 -2.00 -6.94
CA ALA A 103 -0.83 -1.68 -5.52
C ALA A 103 0.56 -1.16 -5.15
N ASP A 104 1.62 -1.80 -5.63
CA ASP A 104 3.01 -1.39 -5.36
C ASP A 104 3.29 0.03 -5.82
N THR A 105 2.73 0.44 -6.95
CA THR A 105 2.91 1.80 -7.46
C THR A 105 2.28 2.82 -6.51
N ILE A 106 1.03 2.59 -6.08
CA ILE A 106 0.33 3.47 -5.14
C ILE A 106 1.01 3.46 -3.76
N LYS A 107 1.44 2.29 -3.28
CA LYS A 107 2.21 2.18 -2.03
C LYS A 107 3.51 2.98 -2.12
N ASN A 108 4.31 2.80 -3.17
CA ASN A 108 5.55 3.55 -3.32
C ASN A 108 5.31 5.06 -3.39
N LEU A 109 4.22 5.49 -4.02
CA LEU A 109 3.81 6.90 -4.05
C LEU A 109 3.46 7.44 -2.64
N ILE A 110 2.61 6.73 -1.89
CA ILE A 110 2.15 7.15 -0.56
C ILE A 110 3.27 7.06 0.47
N PHE A 111 4.00 5.95 0.51
CA PHE A 111 5.01 5.66 1.53
C PHE A 111 6.32 6.40 1.24
N GLY A 112 6.64 6.55 -0.05
CA GLY A 112 7.89 7.15 -0.50
C GLY A 112 9.11 6.28 -0.20
N ALA A 113 10.27 6.72 -0.67
CA ALA A 113 11.53 6.06 -0.36
C ALA A 113 11.87 6.23 1.14
N LEU A 114 12.37 5.15 1.75
CA LEU A 114 13.00 5.22 3.06
C LEU A 114 14.24 6.10 2.98
N SER A 115 14.40 7.00 3.96
CA SER A 115 15.52 7.94 4.01
C SER A 115 15.96 8.21 5.45
N GLY A 116 17.23 8.63 5.58
CA GLY A 116 17.88 8.94 6.86
C GLY A 116 17.82 7.79 7.86
N ARG A 117 17.55 8.13 9.13
CA ARG A 117 17.52 7.18 10.25
C ARG A 117 16.62 5.95 10.04
N LYS A 118 15.53 6.08 9.27
CA LYS A 118 14.65 4.95 8.97
C LYS A 118 15.33 3.92 8.09
N LEU A 119 16.05 4.39 7.07
CA LEU A 119 16.82 3.54 6.18
C LEU A 119 17.97 2.88 6.93
N GLU A 120 18.70 3.64 7.74
CA GLU A 120 19.79 3.12 8.59
C GLU A 120 19.29 2.02 9.55
N LEU A 121 18.12 2.21 10.17
CA LEU A 121 17.52 1.21 11.05
C LEU A 121 17.17 -0.08 10.30
N VAL A 122 16.53 0.03 9.13
CA VAL A 122 16.16 -1.12 8.30
C VAL A 122 17.40 -1.86 7.80
N GLN A 123 18.43 -1.13 7.36
CA GLN A 123 19.71 -1.70 6.95
C GLN A 123 20.39 -2.41 8.11
N SER A 124 20.47 -1.78 9.28
CA SER A 124 21.05 -2.42 10.47
C SER A 124 20.29 -3.68 10.91
N ALA A 125 18.96 -3.68 10.80
CA ALA A 125 18.15 -4.86 11.08
C ALA A 125 18.37 -5.96 10.03
N PHE A 126 18.49 -5.60 8.77
CA PHE A 126 18.82 -6.53 7.68
C PHE A 126 20.20 -7.16 7.89
N ASP A 127 21.23 -6.36 8.17
CA ASP A 127 22.60 -6.83 8.40
C ASP A 127 22.69 -7.75 9.63
N ALA A 128 21.88 -7.49 10.67
CA ALA A 128 21.80 -8.37 11.84
C ALA A 128 21.19 -9.74 11.51
N LEU A 129 20.28 -9.80 10.54
CA LEU A 129 19.64 -11.03 10.07
C LEU A 129 20.50 -11.76 9.02
N ASP A 130 21.13 -11.03 8.10
CA ASP A 130 22.02 -11.56 7.05
C ASP A 130 23.44 -11.80 7.60
N ARG A 131 23.55 -12.71 8.56
CA ARG A 131 24.83 -13.05 9.21
C ARG A 131 25.91 -13.55 8.24
N LYS A 132 25.52 -14.01 7.06
CA LYS A 132 26.43 -14.55 6.03
C LYS A 132 26.82 -13.51 4.98
N GLY A 133 26.19 -12.32 4.98
CA GLY A 133 26.43 -11.26 4.01
C GLY A 133 26.12 -11.69 2.57
N VAL A 134 25.11 -12.53 2.37
CA VAL A 134 24.75 -13.06 1.05
C VAL A 134 23.82 -12.11 0.27
N GLY A 135 23.30 -11.07 0.92
CA GLY A 135 22.45 -10.05 0.32
C GLY A 135 20.98 -10.45 0.19
N TYR A 136 20.57 -11.57 0.81
CA TYR A 136 19.17 -12.01 0.89
C TYR A 136 18.93 -12.78 2.20
N LEU A 137 17.70 -12.75 2.69
CA LEU A 137 17.30 -13.49 3.90
C LEU A 137 16.57 -14.77 3.51
N ALA A 138 17.14 -15.93 3.85
CA ALA A 138 16.42 -17.18 3.72
C ALA A 138 15.45 -17.35 4.92
N LEU A 139 14.32 -18.02 4.69
CA LEU A 139 13.36 -18.31 5.76
C LEU A 139 13.99 -18.93 7.02
N PRO A 140 14.96 -19.87 6.91
CA PRO A 140 15.64 -20.41 8.09
C PRO A 140 16.43 -19.36 8.87
N ASP A 141 17.03 -18.36 8.20
CA ASP A 141 17.78 -17.30 8.87
C ASP A 141 16.83 -16.41 9.69
N VAL A 142 15.65 -16.08 9.14
CA VAL A 142 14.59 -15.33 9.84
C VAL A 142 14.05 -16.10 11.05
N LEU A 143 13.73 -17.40 10.88
CA LEU A 143 13.25 -18.25 11.97
C LEU A 143 14.30 -18.41 13.07
N SER A 144 15.58 -18.55 12.71
CA SER A 144 16.66 -18.69 13.69
C SER A 144 16.90 -17.43 14.53
N ALA A 145 16.53 -16.26 14.01
CA ALA A 145 16.59 -15.00 14.74
C ALA A 145 15.32 -14.73 15.57
N HIS A 146 14.24 -15.46 15.32
CA HIS A 146 12.99 -15.33 16.04
C HIS A 146 12.99 -16.17 17.31
N ASP A 147 12.87 -15.51 18.47
CA ASP A 147 12.77 -16.17 19.76
C ASP A 147 11.31 -16.57 20.06
N SER A 148 10.89 -17.72 19.52
CA SER A 148 9.55 -18.27 19.74
C SER A 148 9.26 -18.60 21.21
N ALA A 149 10.27 -18.74 22.07
CA ALA A 149 10.07 -19.01 23.49
C ALA A 149 9.50 -17.80 24.26
N ARG A 150 9.67 -16.59 23.71
CA ARG A 150 9.13 -15.35 24.29
C ARG A 150 7.77 -14.97 23.72
N HIS A 151 7.17 -15.82 22.89
CA HIS A 151 5.83 -15.58 22.36
C HIS A 151 4.79 -15.67 23.50
N PRO A 152 3.85 -14.70 23.63
CA PRO A 152 2.88 -14.69 24.72
C PRO A 152 2.15 -16.03 24.90
N ALA A 153 1.67 -16.65 23.81
CA ALA A 153 0.99 -17.94 23.85
C ALA A 153 1.87 -19.09 24.39
N VAL A 154 3.19 -19.03 24.20
CA VAL A 154 4.14 -20.00 24.77
C VAL A 154 4.37 -19.71 26.25
N MET A 155 4.51 -18.43 26.61
CA MET A 155 4.69 -18.01 28.00
C MET A 155 3.46 -18.33 28.87
N PHE A 156 2.26 -18.31 28.29
CA PHE A 156 1.02 -18.70 28.96
C PHE A 156 0.69 -20.20 28.83
N GLY A 157 1.52 -20.98 28.13
CA GLY A 157 1.35 -22.43 27.98
C GLY A 157 0.21 -22.86 27.05
N GLU A 158 -0.29 -21.94 26.23
CA GLU A 158 -1.36 -22.19 25.25
C GLU A 158 -0.85 -22.87 23.98
N GLN A 159 0.40 -22.60 23.60
CA GLN A 159 1.06 -23.18 22.42
C GLN A 159 2.50 -23.60 22.74
N THR A 160 3.06 -24.54 21.98
CA THR A 160 4.47 -24.92 22.08
C THR A 160 5.36 -24.03 21.19
N ILE A 161 6.67 -24.03 21.46
CA ILE A 161 7.67 -23.29 20.68
C ILE A 161 7.63 -23.72 19.21
N GLU A 162 7.50 -25.03 18.95
CA GLU A 162 7.45 -25.61 17.61
C GLU A 162 6.18 -25.20 16.85
N GLN A 163 5.05 -25.08 17.55
CA GLN A 163 3.79 -24.62 16.96
C GLN A 163 3.91 -23.17 16.50
N ILE A 164 4.47 -22.29 17.34
CA ILE A 164 4.71 -20.88 16.97
C ILE A 164 5.72 -20.76 15.84
N ALA A 165 6.85 -21.48 15.90
CA ALA A 165 7.86 -21.43 14.84
C ALA A 165 7.28 -21.87 13.48
N THR A 166 6.42 -22.89 13.48
CA THR A 166 5.73 -23.37 12.27
C THR A 166 4.72 -22.35 11.76
N GLU A 167 3.93 -21.75 12.65
CA GLU A 167 2.93 -20.71 12.29
C GLU A 167 3.60 -19.48 11.69
N VAL A 168 4.66 -18.97 12.32
CA VAL A 168 5.45 -17.83 11.81
C VAL A 168 6.06 -18.17 10.45
N GLY A 169 6.60 -19.38 10.28
CA GLY A 169 7.12 -19.84 9.00
C GLY A 169 6.05 -19.89 7.90
N MET A 170 4.87 -20.39 8.23
CA MET A 170 3.74 -20.49 7.30
C MET A 170 3.21 -19.10 6.92
N PHE A 171 3.12 -18.18 7.88
CA PHE A 171 2.69 -16.80 7.65
C PHE A 171 3.65 -16.06 6.72
N LEU A 172 4.96 -16.20 6.93
CA LEU A 172 5.99 -15.60 6.07
C LEU A 172 5.98 -16.17 4.65
N LEU A 173 5.66 -17.46 4.49
CA LEU A 173 5.51 -18.09 3.18
C LEU A 173 4.24 -17.61 2.46
N MET A 174 3.13 -17.42 3.18
CA MET A 174 1.90 -16.88 2.60
C MET A 174 2.07 -15.43 2.12
N LEU A 175 2.89 -14.63 2.81
CA LEU A 175 3.22 -13.26 2.40
C LEU A 175 4.06 -13.17 1.11
N HIS A 176 4.71 -14.25 0.67
CA HIS A 176 5.49 -14.31 -0.58
C HIS A 176 4.74 -15.01 -1.74
N LEU A 177 3.50 -15.48 -1.50
CA LEU A 177 2.68 -16.24 -2.46
C LEU A 177 1.39 -15.52 -2.88
N ILE A 178 1.27 -14.22 -2.59
CA ILE A 178 0.19 -13.33 -3.04
C ILE A 178 0.84 -12.15 -3.76
#